data_AF-A0AA48M1D0-F1
#
_entry.id   AF-A0AA48M1D0-F1
#
_cell.length_a   1.000
_cell.length_b   1.000
_cell.length_c   1.000
_cell.angle_alpha   90.00
_cell.angle_beta   90.00
_cell.angle_gamma   90.00
#
_symmetry.space_group_name_H-M   'P 1'
#
loop_
_entity.id
_entity.type
_entity.pdbx_description
1 polymer ?
#
loop_
_entity_poly.entity_id
_entity_poly.type
_entity_poly.pdbx_seq_one_letter_code
_entity_poly.pdbx_strand_id
1 'polypeptide(L)' 'MGAAFLCAHLGVEGQLRHAEYIASWLSLLKEDDRAIFTAASKASAAADYLRSFSEKVEEDA' A
#
# COMPACT_ATOMS: atom_id res chain seq x y z
N MET A 1 -1.14 -0.64 4.27
CA MET A 1 -0.28 -1.06 3.14
C MET A 1 0.03 0.08 2.18
N GLY A 2 -0.95 0.71 1.51
CA GLY A 2 -0.66 1.82 0.56
C GLY A 2 0.14 2.99 1.16
N ALA A 3 -0.25 3.46 2.36
CA ALA A 3 0.52 4.47 3.09
C ALA A 3 1.95 4.01 3.42
N ALA A 4 2.15 2.73 3.74
CA ALA A 4 3.48 2.18 4.00
C ALA A 4 4.36 2.17 2.74
N PHE A 5 3.77 1.89 1.57
CA PHE A 5 4.49 1.96 0.29
C PHE A 5 4.93 3.40 -0.02
N LEU A 6 4.07 4.39 0.20
CA LEU A 6 4.42 5.80 0.05
C LEU A 6 5.45 6.26 1.09
N CYS A 7 5.30 5.89 2.36
CA CYS A 7 6.27 6.18 3.41
C CYS A 7 7.66 5.66 3.05
N ALA A 8 7.74 4.40 2.59
CA ALA A 8 8.98 3.79 2.14
C ALA A 8 9.58 4.55 0.94
N HIS A 9 8.75 4.94 -0.03
CA HIS A 9 9.19 5.68 -1.21
C HIS A 9 9.69 7.10 -0.86
N LEU A 10 9.02 7.79 0.06
CA LEU A 10 9.33 9.17 0.44
C LEU A 10 10.37 9.28 1.57
N GLY A 11 10.87 8.15 2.10
CA GLY A 11 11.78 8.14 3.24
C GLY A 11 11.16 8.64 4.55
N VAL A 12 9.82 8.57 4.67
CA VAL A 12 9.08 9.00 5.85
C VAL A 12 8.89 7.82 6.79
N GLU A 13 9.23 7.99 8.06
CA GLU A 13 8.98 6.97 9.07
C GLU A 13 7.47 6.80 9.31
N GLY A 14 6.97 5.59 9.03
CA GLY A 14 5.55 5.27 9.16
C GLY A 14 5.14 5.09 10.62
N GLN A 15 4.03 5.70 11.03
CA GLN A 15 3.42 5.42 12.33
C GLN A 15 2.38 4.29 12.19
N LEU A 16 2.63 3.15 12.86
CA LEU A 16 1.69 2.03 12.93
C LEU A 16 0.54 2.37 13.89
N ARG A 17 -0.71 2.37 13.43
CA ARG A 17 -1.91 2.70 14.26
C ARG A 17 -2.97 1.59 14.31
N HIS A 18 -2.62 0.38 14.74
CA HIS A 18 -3.13 -0.76 13.97
C HIS A 18 -3.43 -2.07 14.72
N ALA A 19 -3.72 -2.04 16.02
CA ALA A 19 -4.10 -3.27 16.74
C ALA A 19 -5.48 -3.81 16.30
N GLU A 20 -6.46 -2.93 16.08
CA GLU A 20 -7.88 -3.32 15.91
C GLU A 20 -8.17 -4.09 14.62
N TYR A 21 -7.42 -3.85 13.54
CA TYR A 21 -7.67 -4.56 12.29
C TYR A 21 -6.99 -5.92 12.19
N ILE A 22 -6.03 -6.24 13.08
CA ILE A 22 -5.23 -7.47 12.96
C ILE A 22 -6.14 -8.70 13.06
N ALA A 23 -7.12 -8.64 13.96
CA ALA A 23 -8.13 -9.70 14.09
C ALA A 23 -8.91 -9.92 12.78
N SER A 24 -9.34 -8.83 12.13
CA SER A 24 -10.06 -8.91 10.85
C SER A 24 -9.18 -9.48 9.73
N TRP A 25 -7.91 -9.07 9.64
CA TRP A 25 -6.97 -9.62 8.67
C TRP A 25 -6.67 -11.10 8.91
N LEU A 26 -6.55 -11.52 10.17
CA LEU A 26 -6.33 -12.93 10.51
C LEU A 26 -7.53 -13.80 10.12
N SER A 27 -8.76 -13.33 10.31
CA SER A 27 -9.96 -14.03 9.84
C SER A 27 -9.98 -14.12 8.32
N LEU A 28 -9.73 -13.01 7.63
CA LEU A 28 -9.70 -12.96 6.17
C LEU A 28 -8.65 -13.92 5.58
N LEU A 29 -7.44 -13.97 6.15
CA LEU A 29 -6.36 -14.83 5.66
C LEU A 29 -6.57 -16.32 5.96
N LYS A 30 -7.41 -16.66 6.93
CA LYS A 30 -7.84 -18.05 7.15
C LYS A 30 -8.83 -18.51 6.09
N GLU A 31 -9.65 -17.61 5.57
CA GLU A 31 -10.65 -17.89 4.53
C GLU A 31 -10.05 -17.80 3.12
N ASP A 32 -9.11 -16.88 2.89
CA ASP A 32 -8.46 -16.63 1.61
C ASP A 32 -6.96 -16.29 1.81
N ASP A 33 -6.09 -17.26 1.54
CA ASP A 33 -4.64 -17.12 1.61
C ASP A 33 -4.08 -16.15 0.56
N ARG A 34 -4.84 -15.85 -0.50
CA ARG A 34 -4.46 -14.90 -1.56
C ARG A 34 -4.89 -13.47 -1.28
N ALA A 35 -5.73 -13.25 -0.26
CA ALA A 35 -6.23 -11.92 0.08
C ALA A 35 -5.09 -10.90 0.32
N ILE A 36 -3.95 -11.33 0.87
CA ILE A 36 -2.78 -10.48 1.07
C ILE A 36 -2.20 -9.96 -0.26
N PHE A 37 -2.14 -10.81 -1.28
CA PHE A 37 -1.64 -10.43 -2.60
C PHE A 37 -2.60 -9.48 -3.31
N THR A 38 -3.91 -9.75 -3.23
CA THR A 38 -4.92 -8.83 -3.78
C THR A 38 -4.84 -7.46 -3.11
N ALA A 39 -4.72 -7.42 -1.78
CA ALA A 39 -4.59 -6.18 -1.04
C ALA A 39 -3.28 -5.44 -1.37
N ALA A 40 -2.18 -6.16 -1.53
CA ALA A 40 -0.90 -5.60 -1.95
C ALA A 40 -0.99 -5.00 -3.37
N SER A 41 -1.55 -5.71 -4.35
CA SER A 41 -1.73 -5.21 -5.72
C SER A 41 -2.56 -3.92 -5.76
N LYS A 42 -3.66 -3.87 -5.00
CA LYS A 42 -4.48 -2.66 -4.88
C LYS A 42 -3.72 -1.51 -4.22
N ALA A 43 -2.95 -1.80 -3.17
CA ALA A 43 -2.13 -0.82 -2.49
C ALA A 43 -1.03 -0.24 -3.40
N SER A 44 -0.39 -1.07 -4.22
CA SER A 44 0.59 -0.63 -5.22
C SER A 44 -0.05 0.28 -6.25
N ALA A 45 -1.17 -0.13 -6.85
CA ALA A 45 -1.88 0.69 -7.83
C ALA A 45 -2.29 2.07 -7.27
N ALA A 46 -2.74 2.13 -6.01
CA ALA A 46 -3.06 3.38 -5.35
C ALA A 46 -1.82 4.25 -5.08
N ALA A 47 -0.71 3.66 -4.67
CA ALA A 47 0.54 4.38 -4.46
C ALA A 47 1.10 4.95 -5.77
N ASP A 48 1.11 4.16 -6.85
CA ASP A 48 1.54 4.58 -8.17
C ASP A 48 0.66 5.71 -8.73
N TYR A 49 -0.66 5.60 -8.55
CA TYR A 49 -1.59 6.68 -8.90
C TYR A 49 -1.23 7.98 -8.18
N LEU A 50 -1.00 7.94 -6.87
CA LEU A 50 -0.63 9.14 -6.10
C LEU A 50 0.74 9.69 -6.53
N ARG A 51 1.71 8.83 -6.82
CA ARG A 51 3.04 9.23 -7.30
C ARG A 51 2.99 9.93 -8.65
N SER A 52 2.08 9.52 -9.55
CA SER A 52 1.93 10.15 -10.87
C SER A 52 1.57 11.64 -10.84
N PHE A 53 1.08 12.16 -9.71
CA PHE A 53 0.82 13.59 -9.53
C PHE A 53 2.05 14.39 -9.07
N SER A 54 3.06 13.72 -8.52
CA SER A 54 4.26 14.35 -7.96
C SER A 54 5.50 14.14 -8.83
N GLU A 55 5.59 12.98 -9.48
CA GLU A 55 6.64 12.64 -10.43
C GLU A 55 6.17 13.11 -11.81
N LYS A 56 6.70 14.24 -12.31
CA LYS A 56 6.46 14.64 -13.69
C LYS A 56 6.91 13.49 -14.60
N VAL A 57 6.02 13.06 -15.49
CA VAL A 57 6.42 12.28 -16.66
C VAL A 57 7.37 13.19 -17.44
N GLU A 58 8.67 12.93 -17.39
CA GLU A 58 9.58 13.43 -18.42
C GLU A 58 9.10 12.81 -19.73
N GLU A 59 8.34 13.60 -20.52
CA GLU A 59 8.25 13.35 -21.96
C GLU A 59 9.66 13.55 -22.49
N ASP A 60 10.36 12.43 -22.73
CA ASP A 60 11.60 12.41 -23.49
C ASP A 60 11.39 13.19 -24.80
N ALA A 61 12.08 14.32 -24.92
CA ALA A 61 12.11 15.19 -26.09
C ALA A 61 12.99 14.64 -27.22
#